data_AF-A0A0S8CXJ0-F1
#
_entry.id   AF-A0A0S8CXJ0-F1
#
_cell.length_a   1.000
_cell.length_b   1.000
_cell.length_c   1.000
_cell.angle_alpha   90.00
_cell.angle_beta   90.00
_cell.angle_gamma   90.00
#
_symmetry.space_group_name_H-M   'P 1'
#
loop_
_entity.id
_entity.type
_entity.pdbx_description
1 polymer ?
#
loop_
_entity_poly.entity_id
_entity_poly.type
_entity_poly.pdbx_seq_one_letter_code
_entity_poly.pdbx_strand_id
1 'polypeptide(L)'
;MATENTGDATTPVPESPLQLFLVFTLLALQGFGGVIAVAQRVLVEQRQWLTRDQFIEILALAQVLPGPNVCNVALMTGDRFFGWRGAFAALGGMMALPLVIVLAVAAAYAQYATDAVVAGAFRGMGAVAAGLILGTALKLASALASNPMGARVCWIAGAGMFVSVALLRLPLVWVLLVLGSLACAFAWTRLRAAGAAND
;
A
#
# COMPACT_ATOMS: atom_id res chain seq x y z
N MET A 1 46.74 23.16 0.54
CA MET A 1 45.55 23.02 1.39
C MET A 1 44.34 23.12 0.47
N ALA A 2 43.97 21.98 -0.13
CA ALA A 2 42.91 21.92 -1.13
C ALA A 2 41.56 21.91 -0.41
N THR A 3 40.67 22.82 -0.80
CA THR A 3 39.28 22.85 -0.38
C THR A 3 38.54 21.70 -1.06
N GLU A 4 38.19 20.66 -0.29
CA GLU A 4 37.22 19.65 -0.70
C GLU A 4 35.87 20.32 -0.94
N ASN A 5 35.56 20.57 -2.21
CA ASN A 5 34.23 20.90 -2.67
C ASN A 5 33.50 19.56 -2.92
N THR A 6 33.02 18.91 -1.86
CA THR A 6 32.06 17.83 -1.97
C THR A 6 30.77 18.44 -2.51
N GLY A 7 30.56 18.27 -3.82
CA GLY A 7 29.29 18.54 -4.48
C GLY A 7 28.22 17.63 -3.91
N ASP A 8 27.59 18.08 -2.83
CA ASP A 8 26.37 17.48 -2.31
C ASP A 8 25.28 17.78 -3.35
N ALA A 9 24.88 16.77 -4.12
CA ALA A 9 23.82 16.89 -5.09
C ALA A 9 22.53 17.20 -4.32
N THR A 10 22.22 18.48 -4.16
CA THR A 10 21.03 18.95 -3.44
C THR A 10 19.78 18.34 -4.09
N THR A 11 19.17 17.37 -3.43
CA THR A 11 17.89 16.81 -3.88
C THR A 11 16.88 17.95 -3.96
N PRO A 12 16.18 18.13 -5.09
CA PRO A 12 15.18 19.18 -5.22
C PRO A 12 14.15 19.04 -4.10
N VAL A 13 13.86 20.15 -3.41
CA VAL A 13 12.84 20.19 -2.35
C VAL A 13 11.52 20.71 -2.92
N PRO A 14 10.37 20.31 -2.36
CA PRO A 14 9.10 20.92 -2.72
C PRO A 14 9.14 22.43 -2.45
N GLU A 15 8.58 23.21 -3.38
CA GLU A 15 8.59 24.68 -3.33
C GLU A 15 7.57 25.24 -2.34
N SER A 16 6.49 24.50 -2.07
CA SER A 16 5.43 24.92 -1.15
C SER A 16 4.62 23.75 -0.57
N PRO A 17 3.94 23.96 0.57
CA PRO A 17 2.96 23.01 1.09
C PRO A 17 1.82 22.70 0.09
N LEU A 18 1.47 23.66 -0.77
CA LEU A 18 0.47 23.45 -1.82
C LEU A 18 0.95 22.41 -2.85
N GLN A 19 2.24 22.41 -3.18
CA GLN A 19 2.81 21.42 -4.10
C GLN A 19 2.74 20.01 -3.51
N LEU A 20 3.01 19.86 -2.21
CA LEU A 20 2.81 18.59 -1.50
C LEU A 20 1.33 18.16 -1.56
N PHE A 21 0.41 19.07 -1.25
CA PHE A 21 -1.03 18.80 -1.32
C PHE A 21 -1.43 18.27 -2.70
N LEU A 22 -1.00 18.93 -3.79
CA LEU A 22 -1.33 18.52 -5.16
C LEU A 22 -0.72 17.18 -5.54
N VAL A 23 0.55 16.94 -5.18
CA VAL A 23 1.23 15.66 -5.47
C VAL A 23 0.57 14.51 -4.71
N PHE A 24 0.27 14.69 -3.42
CA PHE A 24 -0.39 13.66 -2.63
C PHE A 24 -1.86 13.44 -3.05
N THR A 25 -2.54 14.48 -3.55
CA THR A 25 -3.85 14.37 -4.20
C THR A 25 -3.78 13.46 -5.43
N LEU A 26 -2.80 13.69 -6.31
CA LEU A 26 -2.61 12.87 -7.51
C LEU A 26 -2.22 11.43 -7.17
N LEU A 27 -1.40 11.23 -6.13
CA LEU A 27 -1.06 9.90 -5.62
C LEU A 27 -2.29 9.14 -5.12
N ALA A 28 -3.20 9.82 -4.43
CA ALA A 28 -4.42 9.20 -3.94
C ALA A 28 -5.32 8.70 -5.07
N LEU A 29 -5.39 9.43 -6.20
CA LEU A 29 -6.15 9.02 -7.38
C LEU A 29 -5.52 7.85 -8.15
N GLN A 30 -4.21 7.65 -8.04
CA GLN A 30 -3.47 6.62 -8.77
C GLN A 30 -3.28 5.32 -7.94
N GLY A 31 -3.84 5.26 -6.74
CA GLY A 31 -3.56 4.23 -5.74
C GLY A 31 -4.09 2.81 -6.03
N PHE A 32 -4.64 2.54 -7.20
CA PHE A 32 -5.25 1.25 -7.51
C PHE A 32 -4.21 0.12 -7.56
N GLY A 33 -4.19 -0.72 -6.53
CA GLY A 33 -3.36 -1.95 -6.49
C GLY A 33 -1.88 -1.76 -6.16
N GLY A 34 -1.45 -0.58 -5.70
CA GLY A 34 -0.03 -0.37 -5.36
C GLY A 34 0.40 1.06 -5.03
N VAL A 35 -0.33 1.79 -4.18
CA VAL A 35 -0.04 3.22 -3.89
C VAL A 35 1.40 3.46 -3.46
N ILE A 36 2.01 2.56 -2.68
CA ILE A 36 3.39 2.71 -2.20
C ILE A 36 4.39 2.65 -3.36
N ALA A 37 4.17 1.79 -4.35
CA ALA A 37 5.02 1.72 -5.54
C ALA A 37 4.89 3.00 -6.39
N VAL A 38 3.67 3.53 -6.51
CA VAL A 38 3.43 4.82 -7.18
C VAL A 38 4.09 5.97 -6.39
N ALA A 39 3.98 5.96 -5.06
CA ALA A 39 4.60 6.95 -4.19
C ALA A 39 6.12 6.91 -4.31
N GLN A 40 6.74 5.73 -4.33
CA GLN A 40 8.18 5.59 -4.57
C GLN A 40 8.55 6.21 -5.92
N ARG A 41 7.87 5.83 -7.01
CA ARG A 41 8.13 6.37 -8.34
C ARG A 41 7.99 7.89 -8.38
N VAL A 42 6.93 8.45 -7.81
CA VAL A 42 6.69 9.89 -7.84
C VAL A 42 7.69 10.64 -6.96
N LEU A 43 7.92 10.21 -5.71
CA LEU A 43 8.74 10.93 -4.75
C LEU A 43 10.25 10.75 -5.00
N VAL A 44 10.67 9.57 -5.46
CA VAL A 44 12.09 9.23 -5.68
C VAL A 44 12.51 9.42 -7.12
N GLU A 45 11.74 8.93 -8.10
CA GLU A 45 12.18 8.93 -9.51
C GLU A 45 11.75 10.19 -10.26
N GLN A 46 10.48 10.62 -10.13
CA GLN A 46 9.95 11.75 -10.90
C GLN A 46 10.26 13.11 -10.27
N ARG A 47 10.02 13.23 -8.95
CA ARG A 47 10.25 14.47 -8.21
C ARG A 47 11.64 14.56 -7.61
N GLN A 48 12.28 13.42 -7.36
CA GLN A 48 13.60 13.32 -6.73
C GLN A 48 13.68 14.06 -5.37
N TRP A 49 12.54 14.16 -4.67
CA TRP A 49 12.44 14.77 -3.34
C TRP A 49 13.08 13.92 -2.25
N LEU A 50 13.07 12.60 -2.44
CA LEU A 50 13.65 11.63 -1.52
C LEU A 50 14.63 10.75 -2.28
N THR A 51 15.72 10.37 -1.62
CA THR A 51 16.53 9.24 -2.09
C THR A 51 15.77 7.93 -1.83
N ARG A 52 16.20 6.85 -2.49
CA ARG A 52 15.63 5.52 -2.27
C ARG A 52 15.73 5.10 -0.80
N ASP A 53 16.86 5.38 -0.16
CA ASP A 53 17.10 5.01 1.24
C ASP A 53 16.22 5.82 2.19
N GLN A 54 16.07 7.13 1.95
CA GLN A 54 15.17 7.98 2.73
C GLN A 54 13.70 7.53 2.60
N PHE A 55 13.27 7.13 1.40
CA PHE A 55 11.93 6.60 1.22
C PHE A 55 11.72 5.29 1.97
N ILE A 56 12.71 4.38 1.96
CA ILE A 56 12.64 3.12 2.70
C ILE A 56 12.61 3.37 4.21
N GLU A 57 13.38 4.32 4.72
CA GLU A 57 13.37 4.72 6.14
C GLU A 57 11.99 5.24 6.56
N ILE A 58 11.40 6.14 5.78
CA ILE A 58 10.05 6.65 6.01
C ILE A 58 9.02 5.52 5.94
N LEU A 59 9.14 4.64 4.95
CA LEU A 59 8.23 3.50 4.80
C LEU A 59 8.33 2.52 5.98
N ALA A 60 9.54 2.24 6.47
CA ALA A 60 9.76 1.38 7.61
C ALA A 60 9.09 1.96 8.87
N LEU A 61 9.26 3.25 9.12
CA LEU A 61 8.60 3.93 10.24
C LEU A 61 7.07 3.95 10.07
N ALA A 62 6.59 4.19 8.84
CA ALA A 62 5.17 4.19 8.51
C ALA A 62 4.49 2.84 8.77
N GLN A 63 5.21 1.72 8.63
CA GLN A 63 4.72 0.37 8.90
C GLN A 63 4.63 0.01 10.39
N VAL A 64 5.37 0.71 11.23
CA VAL A 64 5.31 0.55 12.69
C VAL A 64 4.08 1.27 13.26
N LEU A 65 3.68 2.38 12.65
CA LEU A 65 2.53 3.16 13.09
C LEU A 65 1.20 2.46 12.73
N PRO A 66 0.20 2.50 13.63
CA PRO A 66 -1.13 1.99 13.31
C PRO A 66 -1.78 2.88 12.23
N GLY A 67 -2.37 2.24 11.21
CA GLY A 67 -3.14 2.93 10.18
C GLY A 67 -2.69 2.60 8.76
N PRO A 68 -3.22 3.31 7.75
CA PRO A 68 -2.85 3.08 6.36
C PRO A 68 -1.41 3.58 6.10
N ASN A 69 -0.51 2.67 5.72
CA ASN A 69 0.90 2.98 5.45
C ASN A 69 1.09 4.20 4.54
N VAL A 70 0.27 4.35 3.50
CA VAL A 70 0.40 5.48 2.56
C VAL A 70 0.10 6.84 3.22
N CYS A 71 -0.85 6.88 4.16
CA CYS A 71 -1.17 8.10 4.92
C CYS A 71 -0.03 8.46 5.86
N ASN A 72 0.57 7.44 6.51
CA ASN A 72 1.72 7.64 7.38
C ASN A 72 2.93 8.16 6.59
N VAL A 73 3.20 7.59 5.41
CA VAL A 73 4.23 8.11 4.49
C VAL A 73 3.95 9.55 4.09
N ALA A 74 2.70 9.90 3.75
CA ALA A 74 2.33 11.27 3.39
C ALA A 74 2.57 12.26 4.54
N LEU A 75 2.15 11.90 5.75
CA LEU A 75 2.32 12.70 6.96
C LEU A 75 3.81 12.92 7.27
N MET A 76 4.61 11.86 7.31
CA MET A 76 6.06 11.93 7.59
C MET A 76 6.82 12.69 6.51
N THR A 77 6.47 12.48 5.24
CA THR A 77 7.09 13.20 4.12
C THR A 77 6.75 14.68 4.20
N GLY A 78 5.49 15.03 4.50
CA GLY A 78 5.07 16.41 4.70
C GLY A 78 5.78 17.07 5.89
N ASP A 79 5.89 16.37 7.02
CA ASP A 79 6.59 16.84 8.21
C ASP A 79 8.07 17.13 7.93
N ARG A 80 8.74 16.25 7.17
CA ARG A 80 10.14 16.43 6.79
C ARG A 80 10.42 17.73 6.01
N PHE A 81 9.51 18.18 5.15
CA PHE A 81 9.76 19.34 4.28
C PHE A 81 9.27 20.68 4.86
N PHE A 82 8.13 20.70 5.55
CA PHE A 82 7.56 21.95 6.10
C PHE A 82 7.02 21.80 7.53
N GLY A 83 7.49 20.80 8.28
CA GLY A 83 7.00 20.48 9.62
C GLY A 83 5.50 20.18 9.62
N TRP A 84 4.84 20.52 10.72
CA TRP A 84 3.41 20.31 10.90
C TRP A 84 2.54 20.85 9.74
N ARG A 85 2.91 21.99 9.14
CA ARG A 85 2.16 22.57 8.00
C ARG A 85 2.22 21.68 6.76
N GLY A 86 3.39 21.11 6.48
CA GLY A 86 3.58 20.16 5.39
C GLY A 86 2.89 18.83 5.67
N ALA A 87 2.92 18.36 6.92
CA ALA A 87 2.23 17.14 7.34
C ALA A 87 0.72 17.23 7.09
N PHE A 88 0.07 18.31 7.52
CA PHE A 88 -1.35 18.54 7.26
C PHE A 88 -1.65 18.77 5.77
N ALA A 89 -0.77 19.44 5.03
CA ALA A 89 -0.97 19.64 3.59
C ALA A 89 -0.88 18.32 2.81
N ALA A 90 0.10 17.48 3.11
CA ALA A 90 0.29 16.17 2.47
C ALA A 90 -0.87 15.21 2.81
N LEU A 91 -1.21 15.09 4.10
CA LEU A 91 -2.32 14.26 4.55
C LEU A 91 -3.67 14.77 4.02
N GLY A 92 -3.87 16.09 4.05
CA GLY A 92 -5.04 16.75 3.51
C GLY A 92 -5.20 16.50 2.03
N GLY A 93 -4.13 16.61 1.24
CA GLY A 93 -4.14 16.30 -0.19
C GLY A 93 -4.49 14.83 -0.45
N MET A 94 -3.92 13.93 0.34
CA MET A 94 -4.19 12.49 0.23
C MET A 94 -5.65 12.13 0.53
N MET A 95 -6.34 12.86 1.41
CA MET A 95 -7.71 12.53 1.85
C MET A 95 -8.80 13.37 1.19
N ALA A 96 -8.55 14.65 0.91
CA ALA A 96 -9.58 15.61 0.53
C ALA A 96 -10.27 15.23 -0.78
N LEU A 97 -9.51 14.95 -1.84
CA LEU A 97 -10.11 14.65 -3.13
C LEU A 97 -10.83 13.28 -3.16
N PRO A 98 -10.24 12.18 -2.67
CA PRO A 98 -10.97 10.91 -2.56
C PRO A 98 -12.25 11.05 -1.73
N LEU A 99 -12.22 11.81 -0.62
CA LEU A 99 -13.39 12.05 0.20
C LEU A 99 -14.49 12.79 -0.58
N VAL A 100 -14.14 13.87 -1.28
CA VAL A 100 -15.09 14.62 -2.11
C VAL A 100 -15.69 13.73 -3.21
N ILE A 101 -14.87 12.91 -3.88
CA ILE A 101 -15.36 11.98 -4.91
C ILE A 101 -16.34 10.97 -4.31
N VAL A 102 -16.00 10.34 -3.18
CA VAL A 102 -16.87 9.36 -2.54
C VAL A 102 -18.18 10.01 -2.08
N LEU A 103 -18.13 11.20 -1.49
CA LEU A 103 -19.33 11.92 -1.06
C LEU A 103 -20.20 12.34 -2.26
N ALA A 104 -19.60 12.82 -3.34
CA ALA A 104 -20.34 13.18 -4.56
C ALA A 104 -21.02 11.95 -5.18
N VAL A 105 -20.31 10.82 -5.27
CA VAL A 105 -20.86 9.55 -5.75
C VAL A 105 -21.97 9.04 -4.82
N ALA A 106 -21.81 9.15 -3.50
CA ALA A 106 -22.83 8.76 -2.53
C ALA A 106 -24.09 9.63 -2.62
N ALA A 107 -23.93 10.95 -2.77
CA ALA A 107 -25.04 11.88 -2.94
C ALA A 107 -25.79 11.64 -4.25
N ALA A 108 -25.07 11.40 -5.35
CA ALA A 108 -25.67 11.03 -6.62
C ALA A 108 -26.41 9.68 -6.51
N TYR A 109 -25.81 8.69 -5.85
CA TYR A 109 -26.46 7.41 -5.62
C TYR A 109 -27.76 7.55 -4.84
N ALA A 110 -27.79 8.37 -3.79
CA ALA A 110 -28.99 8.59 -2.98
C ALA A 110 -30.18 9.14 -3.79
N GLN A 111 -29.93 9.94 -4.83
CA GLN A 111 -30.98 10.50 -5.68
C GLN A 111 -31.43 9.55 -6.80
N TYR A 112 -30.52 8.74 -7.34
CA TYR A 112 -30.78 7.92 -8.54
C TYR A 112 -30.74 6.41 -8.26
N ALA A 113 -30.80 5.97 -7.00
CA ALA A 113 -30.70 4.56 -6.61
C ALA A 113 -31.73 3.64 -7.29
N THR A 114 -32.90 4.18 -7.65
CA THR A 114 -33.98 3.43 -8.31
C THR A 114 -33.82 3.29 -9.82
N ASP A 115 -32.87 4.00 -10.44
CA ASP A 115 -32.60 3.88 -11.87
C ASP A 115 -31.75 2.63 -12.17
N ALA A 116 -32.24 1.77 -13.07
CA ALA A 116 -31.58 0.53 -13.45
C ALA A 116 -30.18 0.76 -14.05
N VAL A 117 -29.95 1.90 -14.71
CA VAL A 117 -28.64 2.25 -15.29
C VAL A 117 -27.64 2.55 -14.19
N VAL A 118 -28.04 3.31 -13.17
CA VAL A 118 -27.18 3.65 -12.03
C VAL A 118 -26.86 2.39 -11.22
N ALA A 119 -27.87 1.57 -10.90
CA ALA A 119 -27.65 0.29 -10.22
C ALA A 119 -26.70 -0.63 -11.01
N GLY A 120 -26.82 -0.68 -12.34
CA GLY A 120 -25.92 -1.41 -13.22
C GLY A 120 -24.48 -0.88 -13.19
N ALA A 121 -24.29 0.44 -13.20
CA ALA A 121 -22.97 1.06 -13.13
C ALA A 121 -22.24 0.74 -11.82
N PHE A 122 -22.94 0.80 -10.67
CA PHE A 122 -22.36 0.41 -9.37
C PHE A 122 -22.00 -1.07 -9.31
N ARG A 123 -22.82 -1.94 -9.90
CA ARG A 123 -22.51 -3.38 -10.01
C ARG A 123 -21.26 -3.61 -10.85
N GLY A 124 -21.12 -2.89 -11.97
CA GLY A 124 -19.93 -2.89 -12.80
C GLY A 124 -18.69 -2.42 -12.04
N MET A 125 -18.81 -1.32 -11.29
CA MET A 125 -17.72 -0.81 -10.44
C MET A 125 -17.28 -1.83 -9.40
N GLY A 126 -18.23 -2.52 -8.75
CA GLY A 126 -17.94 -3.63 -7.83
C GLY A 126 -17.23 -4.80 -8.52
N ALA A 127 -17.62 -5.16 -9.74
CA ALA A 127 -16.95 -6.21 -10.52
C ALA A 127 -15.51 -5.82 -10.90
N VAL A 128 -15.27 -4.56 -11.28
CA VAL A 128 -13.92 -4.03 -11.56
C VAL A 128 -13.05 -4.07 -10.29
N ALA A 129 -13.58 -3.64 -9.15
CA ALA A 129 -12.85 -3.69 -7.88
C ALA A 129 -12.49 -5.14 -7.49
N ALA A 130 -13.44 -6.07 -7.62
CA ALA A 130 -13.17 -7.50 -7.40
C ALA A 130 -12.10 -8.04 -8.35
N GLY A 131 -12.16 -7.69 -9.64
CA GLY A 131 -11.15 -8.08 -10.64
C GLY A 131 -9.76 -7.52 -10.31
N LEU A 132 -9.67 -6.27 -9.84
CA LEU A 132 -8.40 -5.66 -9.42
C LEU A 132 -7.82 -6.39 -8.20
N ILE A 133 -8.64 -6.68 -7.19
CA ILE A 133 -8.24 -7.43 -5.99
C ILE A 133 -7.73 -8.82 -6.40
N LEU A 134 -8.45 -9.52 -7.26
CA LEU A 134 -8.02 -10.82 -7.80
C LEU A 134 -6.71 -10.71 -8.58
N GLY A 135 -6.56 -9.69 -9.42
CA GLY A 135 -5.32 -9.43 -10.16
C GLY A 135 -4.12 -9.21 -9.23
N THR A 136 -4.30 -8.43 -8.17
CA THR A 136 -3.27 -8.25 -7.13
C THR A 136 -2.98 -9.56 -6.40
N ALA A 137 -4.01 -10.33 -6.05
CA ALA A 137 -3.84 -11.63 -5.40
C ALA A 137 -3.05 -12.62 -6.27
N LEU A 138 -3.35 -12.70 -7.57
CA LEU A 138 -2.62 -13.54 -8.52
C LEU A 138 -1.16 -13.09 -8.69
N LYS A 139 -0.91 -11.78 -8.74
CA LYS A 139 0.44 -11.21 -8.79
C LYS A 139 1.25 -11.55 -7.53
N LEU A 140 0.62 -11.57 -6.36
CA LEU A 140 1.27 -12.01 -5.11
C LEU A 140 1.45 -13.53 -5.07
N ALA A 141 0.49 -14.30 -5.60
CA ALA A 141 0.57 -15.75 -5.64
C ALA A 141 1.73 -16.25 -6.50
N SER A 142 2.05 -15.57 -7.62
CA SER A 142 3.23 -15.93 -8.43
C SER A 142 4.55 -15.68 -7.69
N ALA A 143 4.63 -14.64 -6.86
CA ALA A 143 5.78 -14.38 -6.00
C ALA A 143 5.95 -15.45 -4.90
N LEU A 144 4.90 -16.22 -4.60
CA LEU A 144 4.94 -17.30 -3.63
C LEU A 144 5.54 -18.60 -4.21
N ALA A 145 5.59 -18.74 -5.53
CA ALA A 145 6.17 -19.90 -6.20
C ALA A 145 7.69 -20.02 -6.01
N SER A 146 8.38 -18.89 -5.79
CA SER A 146 9.81 -18.85 -5.46
C SER A 146 10.11 -19.06 -3.97
N ASN A 147 9.08 -19.32 -3.14
CA ASN A 147 9.26 -19.47 -1.71
C ASN A 147 9.84 -20.86 -1.35
N PRO A 148 10.89 -20.94 -0.51
CA PRO A 148 11.55 -22.19 -0.13
C PRO A 148 10.65 -23.25 0.56
N MET A 149 9.42 -22.90 0.98
CA MET A 149 8.42 -23.86 1.48
C MET A 149 7.85 -24.80 0.40
N GLY A 150 8.03 -24.47 -0.88
CA GLY A 150 7.46 -25.19 -2.01
C GLY A 150 6.02 -24.77 -2.32
N ALA A 151 5.73 -24.57 -3.60
CA ALA A 151 4.46 -24.02 -4.09
C ALA A 151 3.21 -24.77 -3.59
N ARG A 152 3.29 -26.10 -3.41
CA ARG A 152 2.16 -26.93 -2.96
C ARG A 152 1.68 -26.58 -1.55
N VAL A 153 2.62 -26.39 -0.61
CA VAL A 153 2.28 -26.06 0.79
C VAL A 153 1.66 -24.67 0.88
N CYS A 154 2.21 -23.73 0.12
CA CYS A 154 1.71 -22.37 0.02
C CYS A 154 0.28 -22.32 -0.54
N TRP A 155 -0.01 -23.08 -1.60
CA TRP A 155 -1.35 -23.19 -2.16
C TRP A 155 -2.35 -23.83 -1.18
N ILE A 156 -1.95 -24.89 -0.47
CA ILE A 156 -2.80 -25.54 0.54
C ILE A 156 -3.11 -24.57 1.69
N ALA A 157 -2.10 -23.84 2.20
CA ALA A 157 -2.29 -22.85 3.26
C ALA A 157 -3.20 -21.70 2.80
N GLY A 158 -2.98 -21.18 1.59
CA GLY A 158 -3.81 -20.13 0.99
C GLY A 158 -5.26 -20.58 0.79
N ALA A 159 -5.47 -21.78 0.25
CA ALA A 159 -6.80 -22.37 0.10
C ALA A 159 -7.48 -22.60 1.46
N GLY A 160 -6.74 -23.08 2.46
CA GLY A 160 -7.25 -23.28 3.82
C GLY A 160 -7.69 -21.97 4.48
N MET A 161 -6.90 -20.90 4.32
CA MET A 161 -7.28 -19.56 4.79
C MET A 161 -8.53 -19.04 4.04
N PHE A 162 -8.59 -19.21 2.72
CA PHE A 162 -9.74 -18.80 1.92
C PHE A 162 -11.02 -19.53 2.35
N VAL A 163 -10.98 -20.85 2.50
CA VAL A 163 -12.14 -21.65 2.94
C VAL A 163 -12.59 -21.22 4.35
N SER A 164 -11.64 -21.01 5.26
CA SER A 164 -11.93 -20.61 6.63
C SER A 164 -12.63 -19.25 6.73
N VAL A 165 -12.22 -18.28 5.92
CA VAL A 165 -12.80 -16.93 5.95
C VAL A 165 -14.05 -16.82 5.06
N ALA A 166 -13.98 -17.32 3.83
CA ALA A 166 -15.04 -17.11 2.84
C ALA A 166 -16.24 -18.04 3.04
N LEU A 167 -16.01 -19.32 3.40
CA LEU A 167 -17.08 -20.31 3.55
C LEU A 167 -17.53 -20.45 5.00
N LEU A 168 -16.59 -20.61 5.93
CA LEU A 168 -16.90 -20.80 7.35
C LEU A 168 -17.19 -19.48 8.09
N ARG A 169 -16.96 -18.32 7.43
CA ARG A 169 -17.16 -16.97 7.98
C ARG A 169 -16.51 -16.77 9.36
N LEU A 170 -15.39 -17.44 9.60
CA LEU A 170 -14.67 -17.34 10.86
C LEU A 170 -14.07 -15.93 10.98
N PRO A 171 -13.97 -15.39 12.21
CA PRO A 171 -13.34 -14.09 12.41
C PRO A 171 -11.90 -14.14 11.90
N LEU A 172 -11.54 -13.19 11.04
CA LEU A 172 -10.22 -13.15 10.38
C LEU A 172 -9.07 -13.19 11.40
N VAL A 173 -9.28 -12.61 12.59
CA VAL A 173 -8.33 -12.62 13.69
C VAL A 173 -7.96 -14.05 14.10
N TRP A 174 -8.94 -14.95 14.28
CA TRP A 174 -8.67 -16.34 14.66
C TRP A 174 -8.01 -17.13 13.55
N VAL A 175 -8.43 -16.92 12.30
CA VAL A 175 -7.81 -17.56 11.14
C VAL A 175 -6.34 -17.17 11.04
N LEU A 176 -6.03 -15.88 11.20
CA LEU A 176 -4.66 -15.37 11.16
C LEU A 176 -3.82 -15.90 12.32
N LEU A 177 -4.37 -15.93 13.54
CA LEU A 177 -3.67 -16.41 14.73
C LEU A 177 -3.40 -17.92 14.69
N VAL A 178 -4.28 -18.72 14.11
CA VAL A 178 -4.10 -20.18 14.07
C VAL A 178 -3.37 -20.58 12.79
N LEU A 179 -3.99 -20.39 11.63
CA LEU A 179 -3.45 -20.84 10.35
C LEU A 179 -2.24 -20.01 9.91
N GLY A 180 -2.25 -18.70 10.16
CA GLY A 180 -1.10 -17.84 9.87
C GLY A 180 0.11 -18.20 10.72
N SER A 181 -0.05 -18.38 12.03
CA SER A 181 1.05 -18.79 12.93
C SER A 181 1.59 -20.18 12.60
N LEU A 182 0.71 -21.15 12.28
CA LEU A 182 1.11 -22.49 11.86
C LEU A 182 1.90 -22.46 10.54
N ALA A 183 1.45 -21.66 9.57
CA ALA A 183 2.17 -21.48 8.31
C ALA A 183 3.54 -20.83 8.54
N CYS A 184 3.63 -19.78 9.38
CA CYS A 184 4.89 -19.14 9.75
C CYS A 184 5.84 -20.09 10.51
N ALA A 185 5.34 -20.88 11.45
CA ALA A 185 6.15 -21.86 12.18
C ALA A 185 6.70 -22.94 11.24
N PHE A 186 5.89 -23.42 10.29
CA PHE A 186 6.34 -24.37 9.27
C PHE A 186 7.34 -23.74 8.29
N ALA A 187 7.18 -22.45 7.98
CA ALA A 187 8.14 -21.70 7.16
C ALA A 187 9.49 -21.62 7.86
N TRP A 188 9.47 -21.29 9.15
CA TRP A 188 10.65 -21.17 9.98
C TRP A 188 11.42 -22.50 10.05
N THR A 189 10.74 -23.62 10.32
CA THR A 189 11.42 -24.93 10.41
C THR A 189 12.06 -25.35 9.08
N ARG A 190 11.41 -25.06 7.95
CA ARG A 190 11.96 -25.30 6.60
C ARG A 190 13.17 -24.42 6.29
N LEU A 191 13.12 -23.13 6.64
CA LEU A 191 14.24 -22.20 6.44
C LEU A 191 15.44 -22.59 7.31
N ARG A 192 15.23 -23.03 8.55
CA ARG A 192 16.31 -23.55 9.42
C ARG A 192 16.92 -24.82 8.87
N ALA A 193 16.10 -25.75 8.38
CA ALA A 193 16.59 -27.00 7.79
C ALA A 193 17.39 -26.76 6.49
N ALA A 194 17.02 -25.73 5.71
CA ALA A 194 17.76 -25.33 4.52
C ALA A 194 19.09 -24.62 4.84
N GLY A 195 19.11 -23.79 5.89
CA GLY A 195 20.34 -23.14 6.37
C GLY A 195 21.34 -24.14 6.95
N ALA A 196 20.87 -25.13 7.72
CA ALA A 196 21.72 -26.18 8.30
C ALA A 196 22.27 -27.21 7.29
N ALA A 197 21.80 -27.20 6.03
CA ALA A 197 22.28 -28.07 4.96
C ALA A 197 23.34 -27.37 4.06
N ASN A 198 23.59 -26.08 4.28
CA ASN A 198 24.54 -25.27 3.52
C ASN A 198 25.77 -24.84 4.37
N ASP A 199 25.85 -25.33 5.60
CA ASP A 199 27.02 -25.32 6.48
C ASP A 199 27.64 -26.73 6.51
#